data_AF-B3EIQ0-F1
#
_entry.id   AF-B3EIQ0-F1
#
_cell.length_a   1.000
_cell.length_b   1.000
_cell.length_c   1.000
_cell.angle_alpha   90.00
_cell.angle_beta   90.00
_cell.angle_gamma   90.00
#
_symmetry.space_group_name_H-M   'P 1'
#
loop_
_entity.id
_entity.type
_entity.pdbx_description
1 polymer ?
#
loop_
_entity_poly.entity_id
_entity_poly.type
_entity_poly.pdbx_seq_one_letter_code
_entity_poly.pdbx_strand_id
1 'polypeptide(L)'
;MSLREAYKQKAVAELELAHARLVEFKAKAKSLTADTHLKYAKHVDELEHGIESAKARLKELGEAGEDAWEKVKEGMESALGTLREAVRNTTEKFKE
;
A
#
# COMPACT_ATOMS: atom_id res chain seq x y z
N MET A 1 24.78 1.74 -7.58
CA MET A 1 23.43 1.93 -7.03
C MET A 1 23.54 2.86 -5.84
N SER A 2 22.89 4.03 -5.88
CA SER A 2 22.83 4.90 -4.70
C SER A 2 21.88 4.33 -3.65
N LEU A 3 22.04 4.73 -2.38
CA LEU A 3 21.08 4.41 -1.31
C LEU A 3 19.65 4.80 -1.68
N ARG A 4 19.50 5.88 -2.46
CA ARG A 4 18.22 6.40 -2.92
C ARG A 4 17.56 5.52 -3.97
N GLU A 5 18.31 5.03 -4.94
CA GLU A 5 17.80 4.06 -5.92
C GLU A 5 17.40 2.75 -5.24
N ALA A 6 18.23 2.25 -4.32
CA ALA A 6 17.92 1.04 -3.55
C ALA A 6 16.62 1.20 -2.74
N TYR A 7 16.44 2.35 -2.08
CA TYR A 7 15.21 2.65 -1.37
C TYR A 7 14.01 2.78 -2.31
N LYS A 8 14.14 3.49 -3.44
CA LYS A 8 13.06 3.62 -4.45
C LYS A 8 12.62 2.24 -4.95
N GLN A 9 13.56 1.35 -5.26
CA GLN A 9 13.24 -0.01 -5.68
C GLN A 9 12.53 -0.81 -4.59
N LYS A 10 12.99 -0.72 -3.34
CA LYS A 10 12.29 -1.35 -2.20
C LYS A 10 10.85 -0.84 -2.12
N ALA A 11 10.66 0.46 -2.17
CA ALA A 11 9.35 1.09 -2.07
C ALA A 11 8.41 0.70 -3.23
N VAL A 12 8.93 0.60 -4.46
CA VAL A 12 8.21 0.07 -5.62
C VAL A 12 7.77 -1.37 -5.36
N ALA A 13 8.69 -2.24 -4.92
CA ALA A 13 8.37 -3.65 -4.67
C ALA A 13 7.31 -3.83 -3.57
N GLU A 14 7.37 -3.03 -2.50
CA GLU A 14 6.35 -3.06 -1.45
C GLU A 14 4.97 -2.62 -1.97
N LEU A 15 4.91 -1.61 -2.83
CA LEU A 15 3.69 -1.16 -3.50
C LEU A 15 3.12 -2.22 -4.44
N GLU A 16 3.97 -2.89 -5.23
CA GLU A 16 3.53 -3.96 -6.14
C GLU A 16 2.96 -5.15 -5.35
N LEU A 17 3.61 -5.53 -4.25
CA LEU A 17 3.11 -6.58 -3.35
C LEU A 17 1.75 -6.19 -2.73
N ALA A 18 1.60 -4.95 -2.31
CA ALA A 18 0.34 -4.44 -1.78
C ALA A 18 -0.78 -4.48 -2.82
N HIS A 19 -0.48 -4.05 -4.05
CA HIS A 19 -1.42 -4.08 -5.16
C HIS A 19 -1.85 -5.50 -5.51
N ALA A 20 -0.91 -6.45 -5.56
CA ALA A 20 -1.23 -7.86 -5.77
C ALA A 20 -2.19 -8.40 -4.69
N ARG A 21 -1.96 -8.06 -3.43
CA ARG A 21 -2.87 -8.44 -2.33
C ARG A 21 -4.24 -7.76 -2.44
N LEU A 22 -4.30 -6.50 -2.85
CA LEU A 22 -5.56 -5.81 -3.12
C LEU A 22 -6.39 -6.56 -4.17
N VAL A 23 -5.75 -6.96 -5.28
CA VAL A 23 -6.42 -7.73 -6.35
C VAL A 23 -6.94 -9.07 -5.80
N GLU A 24 -6.14 -9.77 -5.00
CA GLU A 24 -6.56 -11.01 -4.33
C GLU A 24 -7.78 -10.78 -3.40
N PHE A 25 -7.75 -9.74 -2.56
CA PHE A 25 -8.85 -9.43 -1.65
C PHE A 25 -10.12 -8.98 -2.39
N LYS A 26 -9.99 -8.21 -3.47
CA LYS A 26 -11.11 -7.86 -4.37
C LYS A 26 -11.74 -9.11 -4.96
N ALA A 27 -10.93 -10.07 -5.41
CA ALA A 27 -11.44 -11.33 -5.95
C ALA A 27 -12.13 -12.17 -4.88
N LYS A 28 -11.53 -12.30 -3.68
CA LYS A 28 -12.14 -13.03 -2.56
C LYS A 28 -13.45 -12.39 -2.11
N ALA A 29 -13.50 -11.05 -1.99
CA ALA A 29 -14.69 -10.32 -1.57
C ALA A 29 -15.89 -10.60 -2.48
N LYS A 30 -15.68 -10.71 -3.80
CA LYS A 30 -16.74 -11.05 -4.78
C LYS A 30 -17.38 -12.43 -4.55
N SER A 31 -16.67 -13.35 -3.90
CA SER A 31 -17.16 -14.71 -3.60
C SER A 31 -17.85 -14.81 -2.24
N LEU A 32 -17.95 -13.72 -1.47
CA LEU A 32 -18.57 -13.71 -0.14
C LEU A 32 -20.06 -13.38 -0.21
N THR A 33 -20.79 -13.71 0.87
CA THR A 33 -22.19 -13.31 1.03
C THR A 33 -22.32 -11.79 1.15
N ALA A 34 -23.51 -11.25 0.87
CA ALA A 34 -23.73 -9.80 0.82
C ALA A 34 -23.31 -9.05 2.11
N ASP A 35 -23.47 -9.68 3.29
CA ASP A 35 -23.15 -9.06 4.59
C ASP A 35 -21.64 -8.97 4.83
N THR A 36 -20.90 -10.03 4.50
CA THR A 36 -19.43 -10.02 4.55
C THR A 36 -18.86 -9.13 3.45
N HIS A 37 -19.43 -9.14 2.24
CA HIS A 37 -19.01 -8.28 1.14
C HIS A 37 -18.92 -6.81 1.55
N LEU A 38 -19.90 -6.26 2.27
CA LEU A 38 -19.86 -4.88 2.76
C LEU A 38 -18.70 -4.60 3.72
N LYS A 39 -18.42 -5.52 4.66
CA LYS A 39 -17.31 -5.39 5.60
C LYS A 39 -15.96 -5.43 4.90
N TYR A 40 -15.76 -6.36 3.96
CA TYR A 40 -14.50 -6.45 3.22
C TYR A 40 -14.35 -5.36 2.17
N ALA A 41 -15.43 -4.91 1.53
CA ALA A 41 -15.39 -3.81 0.58
C ALA A 41 -14.78 -2.55 1.20
N LYS A 42 -15.12 -2.24 2.46
CA LYS A 42 -14.50 -1.13 3.19
C LYS A 42 -13.00 -1.32 3.37
N HIS A 43 -12.56 -2.49 3.83
CA HIS A 43 -11.12 -2.75 4.04
C HIS A 43 -10.31 -2.78 2.74
N VAL A 44 -10.92 -3.28 1.66
CA VAL A 44 -10.36 -3.26 0.32
C VAL A 44 -10.23 -1.82 -0.20
N ASP A 45 -11.23 -0.97 0.03
CA ASP A 45 -11.21 0.45 -0.33
C ASP A 45 -10.12 1.21 0.46
N GLU A 46 -10.01 0.97 1.77
CA GLU A 46 -8.94 1.51 2.61
C GLU A 46 -7.55 1.12 2.09
N LEU A 47 -7.38 -0.14 1.67
CA LEU A 47 -6.13 -0.63 1.09
C LEU A 47 -5.84 0.01 -0.26
N GLU A 48 -6.85 0.17 -1.12
CA GLU A 48 -6.73 0.84 -2.41
C GLU A 48 -6.28 2.30 -2.24
N HIS A 49 -6.95 3.05 -1.38
CA HIS A 49 -6.57 4.43 -1.08
C HIS A 49 -5.16 4.54 -0.49
N GLY A 50 -4.76 3.58 0.36
CA GLY A 50 -3.39 3.47 0.87
C GLY A 50 -2.36 3.27 -0.25
N ILE A 51 -2.66 2.42 -1.23
CA ILE A 51 -1.78 2.15 -2.39
C ILE A 51 -1.65 3.41 -3.25
N GLU A 52 -2.75 4.11 -3.53
CA GLU A 52 -2.74 5.33 -4.32
C GLU A 52 -1.93 6.44 -3.63
N SER A 53 -2.11 6.61 -2.32
CA SER A 53 -1.36 7.57 -1.51
C SER A 53 0.15 7.26 -1.52
N ALA A 54 0.52 6.00 -1.30
CA ALA A 54 1.92 5.58 -1.35
C ALA A 54 2.51 5.71 -2.78
N LYS A 55 1.72 5.49 -3.83
CA LYS A 55 2.15 5.71 -5.22
C LYS A 55 2.40 7.19 -5.52
N ALA A 56 1.56 8.09 -5.00
CA ALA A 56 1.78 9.53 -5.09
C ALA A 56 3.08 9.93 -4.37
N ARG A 57 3.28 9.44 -3.15
CA ARG A 57 4.51 9.66 -2.36
C ARG A 57 5.76 9.14 -3.05
N LEU A 58 5.69 7.97 -3.70
CA LEU A 58 6.80 7.42 -4.47
C LEU A 58 7.16 8.31 -5.65
N LYS A 59 6.16 8.90 -6.31
CA LYS A 59 6.38 9.84 -7.42
C LYS A 59 7.05 11.12 -6.91
N GLU A 60 6.56 11.68 -5.81
CA GLU A 60 7.19 12.83 -5.14
C GLU A 60 8.65 12.52 -4.75
N LEU A 61 8.93 11.32 -4.24
CA LEU A 61 10.28 10.87 -3.92
C LEU A 61 11.17 10.71 -5.16
N GLY A 62 10.55 10.36 -6.29
CA GLY A 62 11.13 10.32 -7.62
C GLY A 62 11.70 11.68 -8.04
N GLU A 63 10.90 12.72 -7.84
CA GLU A 63 11.12 14.11 -8.25
C GLU A 63 11.89 14.93 -7.21
N ALA A 64 11.98 14.47 -5.96
CA ALA A 64 12.65 15.16 -4.87
C ALA A 64 14.17 15.33 -5.12
N GLY A 65 14.64 16.57 -5.01
CA GLY A 65 16.07 16.91 -4.96
C GLY A 65 16.74 16.47 -3.67
N GLU A 66 18.07 16.62 -3.59
CA GLU A 66 18.85 16.07 -2.46
C GLU A 66 18.45 16.60 -1.09
N ASP A 67 18.09 17.88 -1.03
CA ASP A 67 17.73 18.59 0.21
C ASP A 67 16.38 18.14 0.78
N ALA A 68 15.45 17.74 -0.09
CA ALA A 68 14.09 17.33 0.30
C ALA A 68 13.91 15.80 0.40
N TRP A 69 14.88 15.02 -0.08
CA TRP A 69 14.73 13.58 -0.24
C TRP A 69 14.47 12.84 1.08
N GLU A 70 15.20 13.18 2.15
CA GLU A 70 15.02 12.56 3.48
C GLU A 70 13.60 12.79 4.01
N LYS A 71 13.10 14.04 3.92
CA LYS A 71 11.75 14.38 4.38
C LYS A 71 10.65 13.67 3.59
N VAL A 72 10.80 13.58 2.27
CA VAL A 72 9.83 12.86 1.41
C VAL A 72 9.90 11.35 1.68
N LYS A 73 11.10 10.82 1.93
CA LYS A 73 11.32 9.42 2.31
C LYS A 73 10.60 9.08 3.62
N GLU A 74 10.70 9.91 4.66
CA GLU A 74 9.95 9.68 5.91
C GLU A 74 8.42 9.63 5.68
N GLY A 75 7.91 10.52 4.83
CA GLY A 75 6.49 10.48 4.41
C GLY A 75 6.11 9.20 3.68
N MET A 76 7.02 8.69 2.83
CA MET A 76 6.86 7.42 2.14
C MET A 76 6.91 6.23 3.10
N GLU A 77 7.85 6.20 4.06
CA GLU A 77 7.94 5.14 5.07
C GLU A 77 6.67 5.08 5.93
N SER A 78 6.13 6.23 6.30
CA SER A 78 4.86 6.34 7.03
C SER A 78 3.69 5.75 6.21
N ALA A 79 3.58 6.13 4.92
CA ALA A 79 2.53 5.63 4.04
C ALA A 79 2.64 4.10 3.82
N LEU A 80 3.85 3.58 3.60
CA LEU A 80 4.10 2.15 3.49
C LEU A 80 3.84 1.41 4.82
N GLY A 81 4.04 2.06 5.97
CA GLY A 81 3.69 1.54 7.29
C GLY A 81 2.19 1.33 7.42
N THR A 82 1.39 2.38 7.18
CA THR A 82 -0.07 2.31 7.18
C THR A 82 -0.60 1.26 6.21
N LEU A 83 -0.02 1.19 5.01
CA LEU A 83 -0.40 0.23 4.00
C LEU A 83 -0.10 -1.23 4.43
N ARG A 84 1.03 -1.48 5.09
CA ARG A 84 1.34 -2.80 5.69
C ARG A 84 0.34 -3.19 6.76
N GLU A 85 -0.06 -2.26 7.62
CA GLU A 85 -1.08 -2.49 8.64
C GLU A 85 -2.45 -2.79 8.02
N ALA A 86 -2.87 -2.02 7.01
CA ALA A 86 -4.11 -2.26 6.27
C ALA A 86 -4.13 -3.64 5.60
N VAL A 87 -3.03 -4.03 4.96
CA VAL A 87 -2.85 -5.38 4.39
C VAL A 87 -2.98 -6.44 5.48
N ARG A 88 -2.29 -6.26 6.62
CA ARG A 88 -2.32 -7.24 7.72
C ARG A 88 -3.72 -7.40 8.27
N ASN A 89 -4.39 -6.29 8.61
CA ASN A 89 -5.74 -6.28 9.12
C ASN A 89 -6.73 -6.95 8.15
N THR A 90 -6.65 -6.61 6.86
CA THR A 90 -7.48 -7.26 5.82
C THR A 90 -7.20 -8.76 5.74
N THR A 91 -5.93 -9.17 5.79
CA THR A 91 -5.54 -10.59 5.80
C THR A 91 -6.10 -11.33 7.02
N GLU A 92 -6.04 -10.72 8.20
CA GLU A 92 -6.58 -11.29 9.44
C GLU A 92 -8.10 -11.44 9.34
N LYS A 93 -8.80 -10.44 8.79
CA LYS A 93 -10.24 -10.52 8.53
C LYS A 93 -10.61 -11.65 7.58
N PHE A 94 -9.80 -11.96 6.58
CA PHE A 94 -10.05 -13.08 5.65
C PHE A 94 -9.72 -14.46 6.25
N LYS A 95 -9.05 -14.53 7.41
CA LYS A 95 -8.75 -15.77 8.12
C LYS A 95 -9.79 -16.11 9.20
N GLU A 96 -10.50 -15.11 9.71
CA GLU A 96 -11.69 -15.29 10.57
C GLU A 96 -12.86 -15.87 9.76
#